data_AF-A0A8J9RAQ3-F1
#
_entry.id   AF-A0A8J9RAQ3-F1
#
_cell.length_a   1.000
_cell.length_b   1.000
_cell.length_c   1.000
_cell.angle_alpha   90.00
_cell.angle_beta   90.00
_cell.angle_gamma   90.00
#
_symmetry.space_group_name_H-M   'P 1'
#
loop_
_entity.id
_entity.type
_entity.pdbx_description
1 polymer ?
#
loop_
_entity_poly.entity_id
_entity_poly.type
_entity_poly.pdbx_seq_one_letter_code
_entity_poly.pdbx_strand_id
1 'polypeptide(L)'
;MLASSTLPRNGRFCSACECFRKNVAIGVCTGRRPFIINVRRSEGGGNKDDKSNPRSRKGSSYENKNRRRGRPAWQRSADDTPLRDGNRDRLIGLLTERAARTLLYYLSETNQHLYYWFSIYIRDNPIPRNGHWDDVSGETFLRNLLSRGIEKAQYTLGHGEMYDHFGACGVDPRNIAQRVMDIRTQIAKEMVQDLGNIAEENSLLMRETLFLAFNLDNVVDHPLSQEEGTPTGDSHDDSLQP
;
A
#
# COMPACT_ATOMS: atom_id res chain seq x y z
N MET A 1 -52.90 45.45 -4.50
CA MET A 1 -52.11 46.55 -3.90
C MET A 1 -51.83 46.11 -2.47
N LEU A 2 -50.63 45.70 -2.05
CA LEU A 2 -49.32 46.38 -1.97
C LEU A 2 -48.23 45.27 -2.04
N ALA A 3 -47.32 45.33 -3.00
CA ALA A 3 -45.96 45.89 -2.92
C ALA A 3 -44.90 44.84 -2.51
N SER A 4 -44.11 44.46 -3.52
CA SER A 4 -42.88 43.66 -3.46
C SER A 4 -41.73 44.41 -2.77
N SER A 5 -40.85 43.68 -2.10
CA SER A 5 -39.45 44.06 -1.96
C SER A 5 -38.54 42.83 -1.84
N THR A 6 -38.01 42.42 -2.98
CA THR A 6 -36.77 41.67 -3.20
C THR A 6 -35.54 42.44 -2.71
N LEU A 7 -34.50 41.73 -2.23
CA LEU A 7 -33.03 41.94 -2.38
C LEU A 7 -32.23 41.07 -1.35
N PRO A 8 -30.90 40.85 -1.44
CA PRO A 8 -30.30 39.76 -2.21
C PRO A 8 -29.41 38.79 -1.38
N ARG A 9 -29.12 37.63 -2.00
CA ARG A 9 -28.07 36.69 -1.58
C ARG A 9 -26.69 37.31 -1.82
N ASN A 10 -25.83 37.32 -0.80
CA ASN A 10 -24.39 37.44 -0.98
C ASN A 10 -23.67 36.39 -0.13
N GLY A 11 -23.01 35.47 -0.82
CA GLY A 11 -22.21 34.40 -0.24
C GLY A 11 -21.00 34.96 0.51
N ARG A 12 -20.74 34.38 1.68
CA ARG A 12 -19.42 34.43 2.31
C ARG A 12 -18.81 33.04 2.22
N PHE A 13 -17.78 32.95 1.39
CA PHE A 13 -16.86 31.83 1.36
C PHE A 13 -16.20 31.68 2.74
N CYS A 14 -16.14 30.45 3.24
CA CYS A 14 -15.41 30.07 4.43
C CYS A 14 -13.95 30.53 4.36
N SER A 15 -13.58 31.45 5.24
CA SER A 15 -12.20 31.78 5.57
C SER A 15 -11.82 31.01 6.83
N ALA A 16 -11.27 29.81 6.67
CA ALA A 16 -10.55 29.09 7.72
C ALA A 16 -9.63 28.04 7.07
N CYS A 17 -8.69 28.51 6.26
CA CYS A 17 -7.55 27.71 5.77
C CYS A 17 -6.26 28.49 6.02
N GLU A 18 -5.93 28.73 7.28
CA GLU A 18 -4.63 29.30 7.65
C GLU A 18 -4.27 28.92 9.08
N CYS A 19 -3.74 27.71 9.27
CA CYS A 19 -2.93 27.32 10.43
C CYS A 19 -2.36 25.91 10.21
N PHE A 20 -1.28 25.80 9.41
CA PHE A 20 -0.16 24.87 9.69
C PHE A 20 0.99 25.11 8.70
N ARG A 21 1.58 26.31 8.76
CA ARG A 21 2.95 26.54 8.34
C ARG A 21 3.78 26.73 9.60
N LYS A 22 4.62 25.75 9.92
CA LYS A 22 6.00 25.87 10.46
C LYS A 22 6.40 24.59 11.20
N ASN A 23 7.65 24.18 10.94
CA ASN A 23 8.48 23.22 11.69
C ASN A 23 8.60 21.80 11.13
N VAL A 24 9.34 21.67 10.02
CA VAL A 24 10.42 20.67 9.94
C VAL A 24 11.61 21.33 9.24
N ALA A 25 12.52 21.87 10.04
CA ALA A 25 13.86 22.22 9.59
C ALA A 25 14.76 20.99 9.78
N ILE A 26 15.08 20.30 8.69
CA ILE A 26 16.29 19.46 8.60
C ILE A 26 16.98 19.88 7.31
N GLY A 27 17.88 20.85 7.46
CA GLY A 27 18.79 21.27 6.42
C GLY A 27 20.05 20.43 6.48
N VAL A 28 20.25 19.55 5.50
CA VAL A 28 21.55 19.22 4.92
C VAL A 28 21.30 18.80 3.48
N CYS A 29 21.59 19.67 2.51
CA CYS A 29 21.85 19.26 1.13
C CYS A 29 22.86 20.24 0.52
N THR A 30 24.05 19.70 0.37
CA THR A 30 25.23 20.25 -0.28
C THR A 30 24.98 20.58 -1.75
N GLY A 31 25.63 21.64 -2.21
CA GLY A 31 25.45 22.17 -3.56
C GLY A 31 25.86 21.22 -4.68
N ARG A 32 25.15 21.34 -5.81
CA ARG A 32 25.65 20.99 -7.14
C ARG A 32 25.03 21.94 -8.18
N ARG A 33 25.91 22.40 -9.07
CA ARG A 33 25.77 23.50 -10.04
C ARG A 33 24.77 23.20 -11.16
N PRO A 34 24.24 24.22 -11.84
CA PRO A 34 23.38 24.06 -13.02
C PRO A 34 24.18 23.61 -14.25
N PHE A 35 23.67 22.58 -14.95
CA PHE A 35 24.11 22.24 -16.31
C PHE A 35 23.35 23.09 -17.32
N ILE A 36 24.08 23.93 -18.04
CA ILE A 36 23.63 24.66 -19.23
C ILE A 36 23.71 23.68 -20.40
N ILE A 37 22.58 23.38 -21.05
CA ILE A 37 22.55 22.67 -22.34
C ILE A 37 22.36 23.71 -23.44
N ASN A 38 23.43 23.95 -24.21
CA ASN A 38 23.40 24.70 -25.46
C ASN A 38 22.68 23.89 -26.53
N VAL A 39 21.53 24.40 -27.01
CA VAL A 39 20.86 23.89 -28.21
C VAL A 39 21.56 24.48 -29.44
N ARG A 40 22.43 23.69 -30.09
CA ARG A 40 22.93 23.99 -31.43
C ARG A 40 21.90 23.56 -32.47
N ARG A 41 21.33 24.55 -33.14
CA ARG A 41 20.53 24.42 -34.37
C ARG A 41 21.48 24.11 -35.52
N SER A 42 21.30 22.99 -36.20
CA SER A 42 21.92 22.70 -37.50
C SER A 42 20.83 22.34 -38.49
N GLU A 43 20.78 23.10 -39.57
CA GLU A 43 19.99 22.86 -40.76
C GLU A 43 20.69 21.84 -41.68
N GLY A 44 19.91 21.23 -42.57
CA GLY A 44 20.35 20.27 -43.60
C GLY A 44 19.26 19.19 -43.74
N GLY A 45 18.45 19.15 -44.80
CA GLY A 45 18.83 19.16 -46.21
C GLY A 45 18.67 17.73 -46.72
N GLY A 46 17.57 17.46 -47.43
CA GLY A 46 17.08 16.10 -47.71
C GLY A 46 17.95 15.28 -48.67
N ASN A 47 17.76 13.96 -48.65
CA ASN A 47 17.90 13.15 -49.85
C ASN A 47 17.05 11.88 -49.81
N LYS A 48 16.68 11.46 -51.02
CA LYS A 48 15.74 10.41 -51.42
C LYS A 48 16.29 9.00 -51.24
N ASP A 49 15.33 8.08 -51.16
CA ASP A 49 15.38 6.69 -51.64
C ASP A 49 16.55 5.81 -51.20
N ASP A 50 16.31 4.99 -50.18
CA ASP A 50 16.92 3.66 -50.12
C ASP A 50 15.93 2.61 -49.62
N LYS A 51 15.64 1.68 -50.53
CA LYS A 51 14.89 0.45 -50.29
C LYS A 51 15.81 -0.55 -49.58
N SER A 52 15.17 -1.46 -48.84
CA SER A 52 15.75 -2.68 -48.26
C SER A 52 16.61 -2.53 -47.00
N ASN A 53 15.93 -2.34 -45.87
CA ASN A 53 16.38 -2.99 -44.65
C ASN A 53 15.15 -3.66 -44.01
N PRO A 54 15.04 -5.01 -43.99
CA PRO A 54 14.01 -5.68 -43.23
C PRO A 54 14.41 -5.53 -41.76
N ARG A 55 14.19 -4.34 -41.19
CA ARG A 55 14.24 -4.12 -39.75
C ARG A 55 13.23 -5.07 -39.16
N SER A 56 13.77 -6.16 -38.62
CA SER A 56 13.22 -7.03 -37.59
C SER A 56 11.75 -6.75 -37.36
N ARG A 57 10.90 -7.62 -37.91
CA ARG A 57 9.52 -7.79 -37.48
C ARG A 57 9.57 -7.88 -35.96
N LYS A 58 9.39 -6.74 -35.32
CA LYS A 58 9.24 -6.58 -33.89
C LYS A 58 8.04 -7.46 -33.59
N GLY A 59 8.32 -8.66 -33.10
CA GLY A 59 7.31 -9.64 -32.78
C GLY A 59 6.24 -8.90 -32.02
N SER A 60 5.05 -8.84 -32.60
CA SER A 60 3.82 -8.62 -31.86
C SER A 60 3.71 -9.82 -30.94
N SER A 61 4.52 -9.82 -29.88
CA SER A 61 4.43 -10.80 -28.83
C SER A 61 3.06 -10.55 -28.23
N TYR A 62 2.18 -11.52 -28.46
CA TYR A 62 0.88 -11.64 -27.84
C TYR A 62 0.96 -11.55 -26.30
N GLU A 63 2.15 -11.61 -25.71
CA GLU A 63 2.42 -11.40 -24.29
C GLU A 63 2.39 -9.94 -23.86
N ASN A 64 2.36 -8.95 -24.76
CA ASN A 64 2.40 -7.54 -24.36
C ASN A 64 1.15 -7.08 -23.59
N LYS A 65 0.01 -7.77 -23.71
CA LYS A 65 -1.20 -7.48 -22.91
C LYS A 65 -1.10 -8.00 -21.47
N ASN A 66 -0.25 -9.01 -21.23
CA ASN A 66 0.05 -9.58 -19.92
C ASN A 66 1.52 -9.37 -19.53
N ARG A 67 2.19 -8.35 -20.09
CA ARG A 67 3.53 -8.00 -19.63
C ARG A 67 3.39 -7.10 -18.43
N ARG A 68 3.73 -7.67 -17.27
CA ARG A 68 3.92 -6.96 -16.01
C ARG A 68 4.65 -5.65 -16.30
N ARG A 69 4.16 -4.53 -15.74
CA ARG A 69 4.93 -3.28 -15.57
C ARG A 69 6.07 -3.50 -14.57
N GLY A 70 6.83 -4.58 -14.75
CA GLY A 70 8.13 -4.74 -14.15
C GLY A 70 9.07 -3.66 -14.69
N ARG A 71 10.26 -3.58 -14.08
CA ARG A 71 11.30 -2.66 -14.55
C ARG A 71 11.48 -2.80 -16.07
N PRO A 72 11.64 -1.69 -16.80
CA PRO A 72 11.85 -1.76 -18.23
C PRO A 72 13.08 -2.65 -18.53
N ALA A 73 13.10 -3.36 -19.65
CA ALA A 73 14.00 -4.52 -19.87
C ALA A 73 15.49 -4.26 -19.53
N TRP A 74 15.97 -3.05 -19.77
CA TRP A 74 17.31 -2.54 -19.46
C TRP A 74 17.64 -2.36 -17.97
N GLN A 75 16.63 -2.33 -17.10
CA GLN A 75 16.75 -2.24 -15.64
C GLN A 75 16.50 -3.58 -14.94
N ARG A 76 16.36 -4.67 -15.70
CA ARG A 76 16.12 -6.00 -15.13
C ARG A 76 17.43 -6.65 -14.71
N SER A 77 17.52 -7.10 -13.47
CA SER A 77 18.59 -7.99 -13.02
C SER A 77 18.32 -9.42 -13.50
N ALA A 78 19.35 -10.26 -13.57
CA ALA A 78 19.19 -11.70 -13.78
C ALA A 78 18.27 -12.34 -12.71
N ASP A 79 18.16 -11.72 -11.53
CA ASP A 79 17.33 -12.19 -10.41
C ASP A 79 15.85 -11.76 -10.50
N ASP A 80 15.46 -10.95 -11.51
CA ASP A 80 14.07 -10.49 -11.65
C ASP A 80 13.16 -11.59 -12.19
N THR A 81 12.72 -12.45 -11.28
CA THR A 81 11.77 -13.52 -11.55
C THR A 81 10.32 -12.99 -11.53
N PRO A 82 9.39 -13.59 -12.30
CA PRO A 82 7.97 -13.27 -12.20
C PRO A 82 7.42 -13.40 -10.78
N LEU A 83 7.94 -14.32 -9.96
CA LEU A 83 7.51 -14.44 -8.58
C LEU A 83 7.88 -13.19 -7.75
N ARG A 84 9.08 -12.63 -7.95
CA ARG A 84 9.51 -11.39 -7.29
C ARG A 84 8.64 -10.20 -7.66
N ASP A 85 8.33 -10.01 -8.93
CA ASP A 85 7.45 -8.91 -9.38
C ASP A 85 6.06 -9.00 -8.73
N GLY A 86 5.50 -10.21 -8.63
CA GLY A 86 4.19 -10.41 -8.00
C GLY A 86 4.21 -10.12 -6.49
N ASN A 87 5.28 -10.51 -5.80
CA ASN A 87 5.45 -10.20 -4.38
C ASN A 87 5.70 -8.71 -4.15
N ARG A 88 6.42 -8.03 -5.05
CA ARG A 88 6.59 -6.58 -5.02
C ARG A 88 5.26 -5.85 -5.12
N ASP A 89 4.39 -6.22 -6.06
CA ASP A 89 3.10 -5.56 -6.23
C ASP A 89 2.20 -5.76 -5.00
N ARG A 90 2.16 -6.98 -4.44
CA ARG A 90 1.45 -7.25 -3.18
C ARG A 90 1.97 -6.42 -2.01
N LEU A 91 3.29 -6.25 -1.92
CA LEU A 91 3.91 -5.43 -0.89
C LEU A 91 3.52 -3.96 -1.05
N ILE A 92 3.52 -3.43 -2.28
CA ILE A 92 3.07 -2.06 -2.56
C ILE A 92 1.58 -1.91 -2.21
N GLY A 93 0.76 -2.92 -2.50
CA GLY A 93 -0.65 -2.97 -2.10
C GLY A 93 -0.84 -2.89 -0.59
N LEU A 94 -0.13 -3.74 0.15
CA LEU A 94 -0.13 -3.74 1.62
C LEU A 94 0.24 -2.37 2.19
N LEU A 95 1.31 -1.75 1.66
CA LEU A 95 1.76 -0.43 2.08
C LEU A 95 0.72 0.66 1.77
N THR A 96 0.05 0.55 0.62
CA THR A 96 -1.01 1.49 0.23
C THR A 96 -2.25 1.35 1.12
N GLU A 97 -2.65 0.11 1.44
CA GLU A 97 -3.76 -0.16 2.38
C GLU A 97 -3.42 0.37 3.78
N ARG A 98 -2.22 0.07 4.30
CA ARG A 98 -1.76 0.55 5.61
C ARG A 98 -1.73 2.08 5.64
N ALA A 99 -1.19 2.73 4.62
CA ALA A 99 -1.16 4.19 4.52
C ALA A 99 -2.56 4.82 4.51
N ALA A 100 -3.51 4.24 3.78
CA ALA A 100 -4.89 4.70 3.76
C ALA A 100 -5.56 4.57 5.15
N ARG A 101 -5.35 3.45 5.86
CA ARG A 101 -5.87 3.28 7.23
C ARG A 101 -5.20 4.23 8.23
N THR A 102 -3.89 4.43 8.14
CA THR A 102 -3.18 5.41 8.97
C THR A 102 -3.71 6.82 8.75
N LEU A 103 -3.94 7.22 7.50
CA LEU A 103 -4.57 8.51 7.20
C LEU A 103 -5.97 8.60 7.79
N LEU A 104 -6.75 7.51 7.76
CA LEU A 104 -8.08 7.47 8.36
C LEU A 104 -8.04 7.78 9.86
N TYR A 105 -7.09 7.23 10.61
CA TYR A 105 -6.90 7.56 12.03
C TYR A 105 -6.55 9.03 12.28
N TYR A 106 -5.71 9.64 11.43
CA TYR A 106 -5.46 11.08 11.54
C TYR A 106 -6.68 11.94 11.23
N LEU A 107 -7.56 11.46 10.34
CA LEU A 107 -8.77 12.17 9.95
C LEU A 107 -9.86 12.11 11.01
N SER A 108 -9.96 11.04 11.81
CA SER A 108 -10.95 10.96 12.89
C SER A 108 -10.76 12.04 13.95
N GLU A 109 -9.53 12.54 14.12
CA GLU A 109 -9.24 13.60 15.09
C GLU A 109 -9.30 15.01 14.47
N THR A 110 -9.01 15.14 13.18
CA THR A 110 -8.86 16.45 12.52
C THR A 110 -10.09 16.89 11.73
N ASN A 111 -10.77 15.97 11.04
CA ASN A 111 -11.92 16.28 10.20
C ASN A 111 -12.85 15.08 10.05
N GLN A 112 -13.95 15.08 10.82
CA GLN A 112 -14.93 13.99 10.85
C GLN A 112 -15.68 13.80 9.51
N HIS A 113 -15.94 14.86 8.76
CA HIS A 113 -16.60 14.77 7.45
C HIS A 113 -15.72 14.02 6.44
N LEU A 114 -14.43 14.38 6.42
CA LEU A 114 -13.45 13.77 5.55
C LEU A 114 -13.18 12.32 5.96
N TYR A 115 -13.10 12.05 7.26
CA TYR A 115 -13.03 10.70 7.81
C TYR A 115 -14.20 9.83 7.34
N TYR A 116 -15.43 10.31 7.50
CA TYR A 116 -16.63 9.57 7.12
C TYR A 116 -16.64 9.28 5.62
N TRP A 117 -16.42 10.29 4.79
CA TRP A 117 -16.34 10.11 3.34
C TRP A 117 -15.24 9.10 2.95
N PHE A 118 -14.05 9.22 3.53
CA PHE A 118 -12.93 8.36 3.17
C PHE A 118 -13.09 6.93 3.68
N SER A 119 -13.72 6.73 4.83
CA SER A 119 -14.06 5.38 5.35
C SER A 119 -15.05 4.66 4.44
N ILE A 120 -16.08 5.35 3.94
CA ILE A 120 -16.99 4.82 2.93
C ILE A 120 -16.22 4.50 1.66
N TYR A 121 -15.38 5.42 1.19
CA TYR A 121 -14.60 5.22 -0.03
C TYR A 121 -13.70 3.96 0.04
N ILE A 122 -12.98 3.76 1.15
CA ILE A 122 -12.13 2.57 1.36
C ILE A 122 -12.97 1.30 1.39
N ARG A 123 -14.13 1.32 2.04
CA ARG A 123 -15.03 0.18 2.10
C ARG A 123 -15.57 -0.20 0.72
N ASP A 124 -15.94 0.80 -0.08
CA ASP A 124 -16.53 0.60 -1.40
C ASP A 124 -15.48 0.27 -2.47
N ASN A 125 -14.20 0.63 -2.24
CA ASN A 125 -13.09 0.38 -3.16
C ASN A 125 -11.93 -0.32 -2.42
N PRO A 126 -12.11 -1.57 -1.98
CA PRO A 126 -11.05 -2.29 -1.27
C PRO A 126 -9.91 -2.65 -2.24
N ILE A 127 -8.66 -2.64 -1.74
CA ILE A 127 -7.51 -3.13 -2.48
C ILE A 127 -7.53 -4.66 -2.44
N PRO A 128 -7.70 -5.37 -3.57
CA PRO A 128 -7.77 -6.82 -3.56
C PRO A 128 -6.42 -7.45 -3.23
N ARG A 129 -6.42 -8.51 -2.41
CA ARG A 129 -5.19 -9.26 -2.09
C ARG A 129 -4.66 -10.08 -3.27
N ASN A 130 -5.57 -10.56 -4.11
CA ASN A 130 -5.30 -11.40 -5.26
C ASN A 130 -6.04 -10.83 -6.48
N GLY A 131 -5.42 -10.88 -7.66
CA GLY A 131 -6.05 -10.39 -8.89
C GLY A 131 -5.03 -9.83 -9.87
N HIS A 132 -5.49 -8.89 -10.70
CA HIS A 132 -4.63 -8.17 -11.62
C HIS A 132 -3.65 -7.27 -10.87
N TRP A 133 -2.43 -7.12 -11.40
CA TRP A 133 -1.32 -6.52 -10.65
C TRP A 133 -1.53 -5.03 -10.36
N ASP A 134 -2.16 -4.31 -11.28
CA ASP A 134 -2.51 -2.89 -11.08
C ASP A 134 -3.52 -2.70 -9.93
N ASP A 135 -4.40 -3.69 -9.71
CA ASP A 135 -5.36 -3.67 -8.62
C ASP A 135 -4.71 -4.09 -7.30
N VAL A 136 -3.89 -5.15 -7.32
CA VAL A 136 -3.20 -5.67 -6.14
C VAL A 136 -2.18 -4.67 -5.58
N SER A 137 -1.52 -3.90 -6.44
CA SER A 137 -0.58 -2.84 -6.00
C SER A 137 -1.27 -1.64 -5.36
N GLY A 138 -2.59 -1.51 -5.48
CA GLY A 138 -3.32 -0.32 -5.07
C GLY A 138 -3.12 0.88 -6.01
N GLU A 139 -2.51 0.68 -7.19
CA GLU A 139 -2.43 1.75 -8.20
C GLU A 139 -3.81 2.13 -8.73
N THR A 140 -4.68 1.15 -9.01
CA THR A 140 -6.06 1.43 -9.42
C THR A 140 -6.82 2.24 -8.37
N PHE A 141 -6.63 1.93 -7.09
CA PHE A 141 -7.19 2.69 -5.96
C PHE A 141 -6.75 4.17 -5.99
N LEU A 142 -5.45 4.42 -6.12
CA LEU A 142 -4.92 5.79 -6.17
C LEU A 142 -5.31 6.53 -7.46
N ARG A 143 -5.33 5.85 -8.61
CA ARG A 143 -5.78 6.42 -9.88
C ARG A 143 -7.24 6.84 -9.79
N ASN A 144 -8.09 6.01 -9.16
CA ASN A 144 -9.49 6.33 -8.95
C ASN A 144 -9.65 7.60 -8.09
N LEU A 145 -8.90 7.74 -6.98
CA LEU A 145 -8.89 8.97 -6.18
C LEU A 145 -8.40 10.19 -6.97
N LEU A 146 -7.31 10.06 -7.73
CA LEU A 146 -6.74 11.16 -8.52
C LEU A 146 -7.65 11.59 -9.67
N SER A 147 -8.42 10.65 -10.24
CA SER A 147 -9.35 10.93 -11.33
C SER A 147 -10.63 11.62 -10.87
N ARG A 148 -11.03 11.43 -9.61
CA ARG A 148 -12.24 12.04 -9.06
C ARG A 148 -12.10 13.56 -8.94
N GLY A 149 -13.23 14.23 -9.12
CA GLY A 149 -13.38 15.66 -8.91
C GLY A 149 -13.65 15.99 -7.45
N ILE A 150 -13.88 17.28 -7.17
CA ILE A 150 -14.31 17.72 -5.84
C ILE A 150 -15.71 17.16 -5.57
N GLU A 151 -15.84 16.43 -4.47
CA GLU A 151 -17.09 15.82 -4.02
C GLU A 151 -17.63 16.55 -2.78
N LYS A 152 -18.93 16.41 -2.51
CA LYS A 152 -19.53 16.93 -1.27
C LYS A 152 -19.69 15.80 -0.28
N ALA A 153 -19.06 15.91 0.88
CA ALA A 153 -19.27 15.00 1.99
C ALA A 153 -20.32 15.58 2.94
N GLN A 154 -21.34 14.78 3.23
CA GLN A 154 -22.29 15.05 4.31
C GLN A 154 -22.10 13.96 5.37
N TYR A 155 -22.08 14.39 6.62
CA TYR A 155 -21.97 13.51 7.77
C TYR A 155 -23.29 13.55 8.52
N THR A 156 -24.05 12.47 8.46
CA THR A 156 -25.36 12.40 9.12
C THR A 156 -25.22 11.52 10.36
N LEU A 157 -25.42 12.11 11.55
CA LEU A 157 -25.36 11.43 12.85
C LEU A 157 -26.64 10.64 13.20
N GLY A 158 -27.55 10.47 12.23
CA GLY A 158 -28.87 9.86 12.47
C GLY A 158 -29.81 10.73 13.32
N HIS A 159 -29.47 12.01 13.53
CA HIS A 159 -30.36 12.98 14.14
C HIS A 159 -31.35 13.52 13.08
N GLY A 160 -32.54 13.93 13.52
CA GLY A 160 -33.53 14.54 12.63
C GLY A 160 -32.99 15.80 11.96
N GLU A 161 -33.48 16.12 10.76
CA GLU A 161 -32.99 17.22 9.91
C GLU A 161 -32.90 18.57 10.63
N MET A 162 -33.70 18.80 11.68
CA MET A 162 -33.65 20.02 12.50
C MET A 162 -32.35 20.20 13.30
N TYR A 163 -31.62 19.12 13.59
CA TYR A 163 -30.38 19.14 14.38
C TYR A 163 -29.12 18.97 13.50
N ASP A 164 -29.28 18.87 12.18
CA ASP A 164 -28.15 18.77 11.25
C ASP A 164 -27.59 20.18 10.98
N HIS A 165 -26.86 20.71 11.96
CA HIS A 165 -26.19 22.01 11.86
C HIS A 165 -24.90 21.95 11.04
N PHE A 166 -24.49 20.76 10.59
CA PHE A 166 -23.26 20.57 9.82
C PHE A 166 -23.54 20.72 8.33
N GLY A 167 -23.06 21.81 7.73
CA GLY A 167 -23.14 22.01 6.29
C GLY A 167 -22.32 20.99 5.50
N ALA A 168 -22.73 20.70 4.27
CA ALA A 168 -21.97 19.86 3.35
C ALA A 168 -20.55 20.45 3.14
N CYS A 169 -19.53 19.63 3.39
CA CYS A 169 -18.13 20.02 3.23
C CYS A 169 -17.62 19.56 1.86
N GLY A 170 -16.90 20.44 1.15
CA GLY A 170 -16.21 20.06 -0.08
C GLY A 170 -14.98 19.22 0.24
N VAL A 171 -14.91 18.02 -0.32
CA VAL A 171 -13.77 17.12 -0.22
C VAL A 171 -13.02 17.11 -1.55
N ASP A 172 -11.69 17.21 -1.48
CA ASP A 172 -10.82 17.03 -2.64
C ASP A 172 -10.11 15.66 -2.55
N PRO A 173 -10.59 14.63 -3.29
CA PRO A 173 -9.99 13.30 -3.32
C PRO A 173 -8.54 13.28 -3.79
N ARG A 174 -8.11 14.27 -4.60
CA ARG A 174 -6.74 14.34 -5.13
C ARG A 174 -5.76 14.68 -4.02
N ASN A 175 -6.15 15.59 -3.13
CA ASN A 175 -5.35 15.93 -1.96
C ASN A 175 -5.23 14.72 -1.01
N ILE A 176 -6.30 13.93 -0.83
CA ILE A 176 -6.25 12.68 -0.05
C ILE A 176 -5.26 11.69 -0.69
N ALA A 177 -5.34 11.49 -2.02
CA ALA A 177 -4.41 10.60 -2.72
C ALA A 177 -2.95 11.01 -2.52
N GLN A 178 -2.66 12.32 -2.58
CA GLN A 178 -1.31 12.84 -2.31
C GLN A 178 -0.84 12.47 -0.91
N ARG A 179 -1.67 12.71 0.12
CA ARG A 179 -1.35 12.35 1.50
C ARG A 179 -1.12 10.85 1.69
N VAL A 180 -1.92 10.01 1.03
CA VAL A 180 -1.71 8.54 1.05
C VAL A 180 -0.37 8.18 0.42
N MET A 181 0.00 8.79 -0.72
CA MET A 181 1.29 8.56 -1.36
C MET A 181 2.48 8.99 -0.49
N ASP A 182 2.35 10.10 0.23
CA ASP A 182 3.38 10.60 1.14
C ASP A 182 3.56 9.66 2.35
N ILE A 183 2.47 9.28 3.01
CA ILE A 183 2.48 8.33 4.14
C ILE A 183 3.02 6.97 3.68
N ARG A 184 2.59 6.48 2.52
CA ARG A 184 3.09 5.23 1.93
C ARG A 184 4.61 5.23 1.78
N THR A 185 5.19 6.36 1.40
CA THR A 185 6.64 6.51 1.25
C THR A 185 7.37 6.46 2.60
N GLN A 186 6.76 6.99 3.66
CA GLN A 186 7.31 6.94 5.01
C GLN A 186 7.28 5.51 5.56
N ILE A 187 6.12 4.84 5.51
CA ILE A 187 5.96 3.45 5.95
C ILE A 187 6.91 2.53 5.19
N ALA A 188 7.12 2.75 3.89
CA ALA A 188 8.06 1.95 3.11
C ALA A 188 9.50 2.06 3.62
N LYS A 189 9.93 3.23 4.11
CA LYS A 189 11.28 3.42 4.66
C LYS A 189 11.44 2.70 5.99
N GLU A 190 10.44 2.80 6.87
CA GLU A 190 10.40 2.10 8.15
C GLU A 190 10.44 0.58 7.95
N MET A 191 9.61 0.07 7.03
CA MET A 191 9.58 -1.36 6.75
C MET A 191 10.91 -1.88 6.19
N VAL A 192 11.63 -1.10 5.39
CA VAL A 192 12.98 -1.49 4.92
C VAL A 192 13.96 -1.56 6.08
N GLN A 193 13.89 -0.63 7.03
CA GLN A 193 14.71 -0.67 8.24
C GLN A 193 14.39 -1.90 9.09
N ASP A 194 13.11 -2.18 9.33
CA ASP A 194 12.67 -3.35 10.11
C ASP A 194 13.13 -4.67 9.46
N LEU A 195 12.95 -4.81 8.15
CA LEU A 195 13.41 -5.99 7.41
C LEU A 195 14.94 -6.16 7.45
N GLY A 196 15.70 -5.08 7.65
CA GLY A 196 17.15 -5.12 7.83
C GLY A 196 17.58 -5.80 9.14
N ASN A 197 16.72 -5.78 10.16
CA ASN A 197 17.04 -6.34 11.48
C ASN A 197 16.76 -7.85 11.59
N ILE A 198 16.11 -8.45 10.59
CA ILE A 198 15.71 -9.88 10.61
C ILE A 198 16.90 -10.82 10.87
N ALA A 199 18.08 -10.53 10.35
CA ALA A 199 19.26 -11.37 10.56
C ALA A 199 19.68 -11.40 12.04
N GLU A 200 19.61 -10.26 12.72
CA GLU A 200 19.90 -10.14 14.15
C GLU A 200 18.80 -10.81 14.99
N GLU A 201 17.53 -10.55 14.67
CA GLU A 201 16.38 -11.19 15.33
C GLU A 201 16.45 -12.72 15.24
N ASN A 202 16.80 -13.27 14.07
CA ASN A 202 17.00 -14.71 13.90
C ASN A 202 18.14 -15.25 14.76
N SER A 203 19.23 -14.49 14.91
CA SER A 203 20.36 -14.88 15.76
C SER A 203 19.98 -14.86 17.25
N LEU A 204 19.22 -13.86 17.69
CA LEU A 204 18.71 -13.77 19.06
C LEU A 204 17.76 -14.92 19.36
N LEU A 205 16.80 -15.17 18.48
CA LEU A 205 15.85 -16.29 18.60
C LEU A 205 16.57 -17.64 18.73
N MET A 206 17.61 -17.87 17.92
CA MET A 206 18.40 -19.10 18.01
C MET A 206 19.12 -19.22 19.36
N ARG A 207 19.70 -18.13 19.86
CA ARG A 207 20.38 -18.10 21.17
C ARG A 207 19.41 -18.38 22.31
N GLU A 208 18.24 -17.73 22.31
CA GLU A 208 17.20 -17.92 23.32
C GLU A 208 16.68 -19.36 23.31
N THR A 209 16.42 -19.90 22.13
CA THR A 209 15.94 -21.28 21.97
C THR A 209 16.96 -22.29 22.49
N LEU A 210 18.25 -22.10 22.20
CA LEU A 210 19.31 -22.96 22.73
C LEU A 210 19.45 -22.81 24.25
N PHE A 211 19.36 -21.59 24.79
CA PHE A 211 19.41 -21.36 26.23
C PHE A 211 18.25 -22.06 26.95
N LEU A 212 17.03 -21.99 26.40
CA LEU A 212 15.86 -22.70 26.93
C LEU A 212 16.02 -24.23 26.85
N ALA A 213 16.60 -24.75 25.76
CA ALA A 213 16.84 -26.18 25.61
C ALA A 213 17.92 -26.72 26.55
N PHE A 214 18.94 -25.92 26.86
CA PHE A 214 20.04 -26.31 27.76
C PHE A 214 19.84 -25.91 29.23
N ASN A 215 18.86 -25.07 29.56
CA ASN A 215 18.42 -24.86 30.95
C ASN A 215 17.66 -26.11 31.43
N LEU A 216 18.44 -27.10 31.81
CA LEU A 216 18.06 -28.43 32.29
C LEU A 216 17.33 -28.45 33.64
N ASP A 217 17.01 -27.31 34.25
CA ASP A 217 16.20 -27.26 35.48
C ASP A 217 14.74 -27.72 35.26
N ASN A 218 14.32 -27.94 34.00
CA ASN A 218 13.06 -28.58 33.63
C ASN A 218 13.18 -30.07 33.26
N VAL A 219 14.36 -30.69 33.39
CA VAL A 219 14.46 -32.17 33.40
C VAL A 219 14.06 -32.63 34.80
N VAL A 220 12.77 -32.50 35.06
CA VAL A 220 12.09 -33.27 36.09
C VAL A 220 12.41 -34.72 35.81
N ASP A 221 13.06 -35.34 36.79
CA ASP A 221 13.21 -36.77 36.97
C ASP A 221 12.02 -37.50 36.34
N HIS A 222 12.21 -38.08 35.16
CA HIS A 222 11.29 -39.11 34.72
C HIS A 222 11.73 -40.33 35.53
N PRO A 223 11.01 -40.75 36.59
CA PRO A 223 11.35 -41.98 37.26
C PRO A 223 11.27 -43.06 36.19
N LEU A 224 12.40 -43.71 35.92
CA LEU A 224 12.45 -44.96 35.20
C LEU A 224 11.60 -45.93 36.01
N SER A 225 10.31 -46.02 35.68
CA SER A 225 9.44 -47.06 36.15
C SER A 225 10.07 -48.37 35.73
N GLN A 226 10.68 -49.03 36.72
CA GLN A 226 10.80 -50.47 36.78
C GLN A 226 9.44 -51.07 36.46
N GLU A 227 9.33 -51.75 35.32
CA GLU A 227 8.39 -52.85 35.16
C GLU A 227 9.26 -54.08 34.88
N GLU A 228 9.71 -54.67 35.99
CA GLU A 228 10.06 -56.09 36.06
C GLU A 228 8.78 -56.93 35.87
N GLY A 229 8.88 -57.99 35.06
CA GLY A 229 7.93 -59.12 35.04
C GLY A 229 6.83 -58.98 33.97
N THR A 230 6.49 -59.97 33.15
CA THR A 230 6.76 -61.41 33.18
C THR A 230 6.39 -61.97 31.79
N PRO A 231 7.16 -62.88 31.16
CA PRO A 231 6.78 -63.53 29.92
C PRO A 231 6.16 -64.91 30.19
N THR A 232 4.83 -65.00 30.24
CA THR A 232 4.04 -66.24 30.13
C THR A 232 2.63 -65.80 29.77
N GLY A 233 2.16 -65.95 28.53
CA GLY A 233 1.87 -67.24 27.92
C GLY A 233 0.41 -67.55 28.21
N ASP A 234 -0.50 -67.19 27.29
CA ASP A 234 -1.68 -68.02 27.08
C ASP A 234 -2.21 -67.90 25.65
N SER A 235 -2.24 -69.07 25.03
CA SER A 235 -2.77 -69.36 23.71
C SER A 235 -4.28 -69.53 23.83
N HIS A 236 -5.06 -68.69 23.16
CA HIS A 236 -6.45 -69.03 22.86
C HIS A 236 -6.75 -68.83 21.38
N ASP A 237 -6.61 -69.94 20.66
CA ASP A 237 -7.52 -70.34 19.59
C ASP A 237 -8.96 -70.16 20.07
N ASP A 238 -9.80 -69.43 19.33
CA ASP A 238 -11.06 -70.00 18.86
C ASP A 238 -11.78 -69.14 17.81
N SER A 239 -12.03 -69.78 16.67
CA SER A 239 -13.27 -69.78 15.87
C SER A 239 -13.85 -68.45 15.32
N LEU A 240 -13.87 -68.22 13.99
CA LEU A 240 -14.94 -68.66 13.05
C LEU A 240 -16.34 -68.26 13.56
N GLN A 241 -17.01 -67.21 13.05
CA GLN A 241 -17.80 -67.14 11.79
C GLN A 241 -18.81 -65.97 11.96
N PRO A 242 -19.65 -65.65 10.97
CA PRO A 242 -19.42 -65.15 9.61
C PRO A 242 -19.69 -63.63 9.48
#